data_AF-A0A9E1VAQ1-F1
#
_entry.id   AF-A0A9E1VAQ1-F1
#
_cell.length_a   1.000
_cell.length_b   1.000
_cell.length_c   1.000
_cell.angle_alpha   90.00
_cell.angle_beta   90.00
_cell.angle_gamma   90.00
#
_symmetry.space_group_name_H-M   'P 1'
#
loop_
_entity.id
_entity.type
_entity.pdbx_description
1 polymer ?
#
loop_
_entity_poly.entity_id
_entity_poly.type
_entity_poly.pdbx_seq_one_letter_code
_entity_poly.pdbx_strand_id
1 'polypeptide(L)'
;MPKHAVISGVHNTKVGTVPGSTCMSLHSEAAFGALADSGLKLSDIDGVLCAYALTENYPMLSSAFCEYVGVAPNFNAGLHGGGATAAMMAMQAAALVRNGDCRHVLCVTGDNRLTGMTRDKAVAALAEFGHPQFEQPYGISIPAAYALVAQRYLHETGATLEHLAALAVSHRKHASMHPDAHMTEIITMDDVANARIISDPLRLLDCCLISDGGAAFIVSAGETAGDLRKTCPAI
;
A
#
# COMPACT_ATOMS: atom_id res chain seq x y z
N MET A 1 24.70 -16.42 -13.90
CA MET A 1 24.89 -15.13 -13.20
C MET A 1 23.57 -14.78 -12.52
N PRO A 2 23.56 -14.14 -11.34
CA PRO A 2 22.31 -13.68 -10.75
C PRO A 2 21.66 -12.70 -11.72
N LYS A 3 20.42 -12.98 -12.13
CA LYS A 3 19.66 -12.08 -13.02
C LYS A 3 19.46 -10.76 -12.29
N HIS A 4 19.70 -9.62 -12.93
CA HIS A 4 19.31 -8.34 -12.33
C HIS A 4 17.78 -8.28 -12.25
N ALA A 5 17.22 -7.59 -11.27
CA ALA A 5 15.79 -7.35 -11.16
C ALA A 5 15.51 -5.86 -11.35
N VAL A 6 14.53 -5.52 -12.18
CA VAL A 6 14.15 -4.14 -12.50
C VAL A 6 12.65 -3.96 -12.33
N ILE A 7 12.23 -2.79 -11.83
CA ILE A 7 10.82 -2.41 -11.89
C ILE A 7 10.51 -1.99 -13.32
N SER A 8 9.68 -2.76 -14.02
CA SER A 8 9.41 -2.62 -15.45
C SER A 8 8.11 -1.90 -15.75
N GLY A 9 7.21 -1.76 -14.78
CA GLY A 9 5.96 -1.04 -14.92
C GLY A 9 5.35 -0.74 -13.57
N VAL A 10 4.65 0.38 -13.47
CA VAL A 10 3.98 0.83 -12.25
C VAL A 10 2.64 1.46 -12.59
N HIS A 11 1.68 1.36 -11.67
CA HIS A 11 0.43 2.08 -11.78
C HIS A 11 -0.23 2.26 -10.41
N ASN A 12 -0.85 3.42 -10.22
CA ASN A 12 -1.75 3.68 -9.10
C ASN A 12 -3.14 3.92 -9.68
N THR A 13 -4.17 3.38 -9.03
CA THR A 13 -5.56 3.77 -9.32
C THR A 13 -5.83 5.16 -8.76
N LYS A 14 -7.01 5.69 -9.03
CA LYS A 14 -7.54 6.81 -8.24
C LYS A 14 -7.56 6.43 -6.75
N VAL A 15 -7.16 7.37 -5.88
CA VAL A 15 -7.17 7.20 -4.42
C VAL A 15 -8.19 8.16 -3.79
N GLY A 16 -8.92 7.68 -2.79
CA GLY A 16 -9.87 8.47 -2.01
C GLY A 16 -11.25 7.82 -1.95
N THR A 17 -12.31 8.57 -2.26
CA THR A 17 -13.66 8.00 -2.37
C THR A 17 -13.87 7.45 -3.78
N VAL A 18 -13.99 6.13 -3.93
CA VAL A 18 -14.20 5.45 -5.22
C VAL A 18 -15.46 4.56 -5.15
N PRO A 19 -16.67 5.16 -5.28
CA PRO A 19 -17.92 4.42 -5.11
C PRO A 19 -18.07 3.28 -6.14
N GLY A 20 -18.58 2.13 -5.68
CA GLY A 20 -18.80 0.96 -6.52
C GLY A 20 -17.54 0.15 -6.84
N SER A 21 -16.36 0.61 -6.41
CA SER A 21 -15.14 -0.21 -6.47
C SER A 21 -15.22 -1.38 -5.48
N THR A 22 -14.50 -2.45 -5.80
CA THR A 22 -14.24 -3.60 -4.94
C THR A 22 -12.74 -3.85 -4.84
N CYS A 23 -12.32 -4.70 -3.90
CA CYS A 23 -10.94 -5.18 -3.85
C CYS A 23 -10.50 -5.73 -5.21
N MET A 24 -11.29 -6.62 -5.83
CA MET A 24 -10.94 -7.22 -7.13
C MET A 24 -10.89 -6.20 -8.27
N SER A 25 -11.81 -5.22 -8.30
CA SER A 25 -11.78 -4.20 -9.35
C SER A 25 -10.54 -3.31 -9.25
N LEU A 26 -10.15 -2.91 -8.04
CA LEU A 26 -8.96 -2.07 -7.79
C LEU A 26 -7.67 -2.83 -8.06
N HIS A 27 -7.57 -4.09 -7.65
CA HIS A 27 -6.44 -4.95 -8.02
C HIS A 27 -6.31 -5.08 -9.55
N SER A 28 -7.43 -5.29 -10.24
CA SER A 28 -7.44 -5.46 -11.69
C SER A 28 -7.04 -4.17 -12.42
N GLU A 29 -7.61 -3.03 -12.05
CA GLU A 29 -7.24 -1.72 -12.61
C GLU A 29 -5.75 -1.45 -12.43
N ALA A 30 -5.24 -1.65 -11.22
CA ALA A 30 -3.82 -1.48 -10.91
C ALA A 30 -2.94 -2.39 -11.78
N ALA A 31 -3.28 -3.69 -11.86
CA ALA A 31 -2.53 -4.67 -12.62
C ALA A 31 -2.48 -4.35 -14.12
N PHE A 32 -3.63 -4.06 -14.73
CA PHE A 32 -3.69 -3.72 -16.16
C PHE A 32 -3.01 -2.40 -16.47
N GLY A 33 -3.06 -1.42 -15.56
CA GLY A 33 -2.29 -0.19 -15.68
C GLY A 33 -0.78 -0.43 -15.66
N ALA A 34 -0.28 -1.29 -14.76
CA ALA A 34 1.14 -1.61 -14.68
C ALA A 34 1.62 -2.42 -15.90
N LEU A 35 0.77 -3.32 -16.42
CA LEU A 35 1.00 -4.01 -17.69
C LEU A 35 1.10 -3.01 -18.85
N ALA A 36 0.18 -2.06 -18.95
CA ALA A 36 0.20 -1.01 -19.98
C ALA A 36 1.43 -0.09 -19.89
N ASP A 37 1.91 0.19 -18.67
CA ASP A 37 3.14 0.97 -18.44
C ASP A 37 4.39 0.21 -18.89
N SER A 38 4.44 -1.10 -18.60
CA SER A 38 5.56 -1.97 -18.98
C SER A 38 5.60 -2.36 -20.46
N GLY A 39 4.42 -2.40 -21.12
CA GLY A 39 4.25 -2.95 -22.47
C GLY A 39 4.09 -4.48 -22.51
N LEU A 40 4.03 -5.15 -21.35
CA LEU A 40 3.80 -6.58 -21.26
C LEU A 40 2.33 -6.93 -21.44
N LYS A 41 2.07 -8.16 -21.88
CA LYS A 41 0.75 -8.78 -21.87
C LYS A 41 0.56 -9.54 -20.56
N LEU A 42 -0.70 -9.78 -20.19
CA LEU A 42 -1.02 -10.61 -19.03
C LEU A 42 -0.40 -12.02 -19.14
N SER A 43 -0.33 -12.57 -20.35
CA SER A 43 0.29 -13.88 -20.64
C SER A 43 1.80 -13.94 -20.38
N ASP A 44 2.46 -12.80 -20.24
CA ASP A 44 3.90 -12.73 -19.96
C ASP A 44 4.20 -12.84 -18.45
N ILE A 45 3.18 -12.68 -17.60
CA ILE A 45 3.32 -12.73 -16.14
C ILE A 45 3.39 -14.19 -15.69
N ASP A 46 4.50 -14.57 -15.07
CA ASP A 46 4.75 -15.91 -14.53
C ASP A 46 4.87 -15.96 -13.01
N GLY A 47 4.76 -14.80 -12.33
CA GLY A 47 4.63 -14.68 -10.89
C GLY A 47 3.59 -13.64 -10.47
N VAL A 48 2.81 -13.91 -9.43
CA VAL A 48 1.84 -12.96 -8.84
C VAL A 48 2.01 -12.87 -7.33
N LEU A 49 2.22 -11.66 -6.81
CA LEU A 49 2.18 -11.37 -5.38
C LEU A 49 1.01 -10.43 -5.11
N CYS A 50 0.09 -10.86 -4.26
CA CYS A 50 -1.14 -10.13 -3.95
C CYS A 50 -1.12 -9.69 -2.49
N ALA A 51 -1.32 -8.40 -2.22
CA ALA A 51 -1.55 -7.91 -0.88
C ALA A 51 -2.95 -8.30 -0.40
N TYR A 52 -3.10 -8.44 0.91
CA TYR A 52 -4.39 -8.68 1.54
C TYR A 52 -5.37 -7.51 1.41
N ALA A 53 -6.66 -7.82 1.43
CA ALA A 53 -7.73 -6.85 1.52
C ALA A 53 -8.51 -7.03 2.82
N LEU A 54 -8.84 -5.93 3.48
CA LEU A 54 -9.64 -5.97 4.70
C LEU A 54 -11.14 -6.12 4.36
N THR A 55 -11.59 -5.54 3.25
CA THR A 55 -13.01 -5.59 2.82
C THR A 55 -13.43 -6.98 2.36
N GLU A 56 -12.48 -7.75 1.85
CA GLU A 56 -12.63 -9.12 1.39
C GLU A 56 -11.58 -10.00 2.08
N ASN A 57 -11.88 -10.43 3.31
CA ASN A 57 -11.03 -11.36 4.04
C ASN A 57 -11.17 -12.78 3.43
N TYR A 58 -10.47 -13.01 2.32
CA TYR A 58 -10.45 -14.27 1.60
C TYR A 58 -9.08 -14.94 1.73
N PRO A 59 -8.96 -16.14 2.33
CA PRO A 59 -7.66 -16.76 2.59
C PRO A 59 -6.78 -16.99 1.36
N MET A 60 -7.39 -17.22 0.20
CA MET A 60 -6.69 -17.48 -1.07
C MET A 60 -6.85 -16.31 -2.05
N LEU A 61 -6.78 -15.06 -1.55
CA LEU A 61 -6.99 -13.85 -2.35
C LEU A 61 -6.11 -13.79 -3.60
N SER A 62 -4.86 -14.21 -3.51
CA SER A 62 -3.94 -14.29 -4.67
C SER A 62 -4.49 -15.21 -5.77
N SER A 63 -4.94 -16.42 -5.43
CA SER A 63 -5.51 -17.37 -6.39
C SER A 63 -6.81 -16.87 -6.99
N ALA A 64 -7.71 -16.32 -6.16
CA ALA A 64 -8.96 -15.73 -6.64
C ALA A 64 -8.70 -14.55 -7.59
N PHE A 65 -7.73 -13.70 -7.28
CA PHE A 65 -7.32 -12.64 -8.19
C PHE A 65 -6.79 -13.21 -9.51
N CYS A 66 -5.95 -14.25 -9.47
CA CYS A 66 -5.44 -14.88 -10.68
C CYS A 66 -6.56 -15.41 -11.58
N GLU A 67 -7.55 -16.09 -11.00
CA GLU A 67 -8.75 -16.56 -11.70
C GLU A 67 -9.59 -15.40 -12.24
N TYR A 68 -9.75 -14.34 -11.45
CA TYR A 68 -10.54 -13.16 -11.80
C TYR A 68 -10.00 -12.44 -13.05
N VAL A 69 -8.67 -12.28 -13.15
CA VAL A 69 -8.04 -11.65 -14.33
C VAL A 69 -7.68 -12.63 -15.43
N GLY A 70 -7.74 -13.94 -15.16
CA GLY A 70 -7.42 -15.00 -16.12
C GLY A 70 -5.92 -15.20 -16.35
N VAL A 71 -5.08 -14.98 -15.33
CA VAL A 71 -3.62 -15.26 -15.38
C VAL A 71 -3.32 -16.61 -14.75
N ALA A 72 -2.40 -17.37 -15.35
CA ALA A 72 -1.96 -18.68 -14.87
C ALA A 72 -0.44 -18.67 -14.58
N PRO A 73 0.00 -18.04 -13.47
CA PRO A 73 1.42 -17.91 -13.17
C PRO A 73 2.00 -19.22 -12.63
N ASN A 74 3.33 -19.37 -12.72
CA ASN A 74 4.06 -20.48 -12.11
C ASN A 74 4.13 -20.34 -10.58
N PHE A 75 4.11 -19.11 -10.09
CA PHE A 75 4.12 -18.78 -8.67
C PHE A 75 3.02 -17.79 -8.35
N ASN A 76 2.26 -18.03 -7.28
CA ASN A 76 1.43 -16.98 -6.71
C ASN A 76 1.40 -17.06 -5.18
N ALA A 77 1.32 -15.91 -4.51
CA ALA A 77 1.23 -15.85 -3.06
C ALA A 77 0.48 -14.61 -2.58
N GLY A 78 -0.34 -14.80 -1.52
CA GLY A 78 -0.89 -13.70 -0.74
C GLY A 78 0.08 -13.28 0.36
N LEU A 79 0.36 -11.99 0.49
CA LEU A 79 1.25 -11.44 1.52
C LEU A 79 0.49 -10.58 2.52
N HIS A 80 0.80 -10.79 3.80
CA HIS A 80 0.22 -10.07 4.94
C HIS A 80 1.36 -9.54 5.82
N GLY A 81 1.71 -8.25 5.65
CA GLY A 81 2.78 -7.59 6.39
C GLY A 81 2.37 -6.24 6.98
N GLY A 82 1.07 -6.00 7.16
CA GLY A 82 0.56 -4.69 7.55
C GLY A 82 0.96 -3.61 6.54
N GLY A 83 1.47 -2.49 7.02
CA GLY A 83 1.99 -1.40 6.17
C GLY A 83 3.27 -1.75 5.39
N ALA A 84 4.00 -2.79 5.78
CA ALA A 84 5.24 -3.21 5.12
C ALA A 84 5.01 -4.12 3.90
N THR A 85 3.76 -4.51 3.63
CA THR A 85 3.42 -5.51 2.59
C THR A 85 3.98 -5.16 1.21
N ALA A 86 3.93 -3.89 0.79
CA ALA A 86 4.48 -3.46 -0.50
C ALA A 86 5.99 -3.68 -0.60
N ALA A 87 6.74 -3.36 0.47
CA ALA A 87 8.18 -3.59 0.51
C ALA A 87 8.52 -5.09 0.52
N MET A 88 7.74 -5.90 1.25
CA MET A 88 7.89 -7.36 1.25
C MET A 88 7.64 -7.95 -0.15
N MET A 89 6.60 -7.48 -0.85
CA MET A 89 6.35 -7.89 -2.24
C MET A 89 7.53 -7.53 -3.15
N ALA A 90 8.08 -6.32 -3.04
CA ALA A 90 9.23 -5.91 -3.84
C ALA A 90 10.46 -6.80 -3.58
N MET A 91 10.75 -7.09 -2.31
CA MET A 91 11.86 -7.98 -1.92
C MET A 91 11.66 -9.40 -2.45
N GLN A 92 10.45 -9.96 -2.31
CA GLN A 92 10.14 -11.31 -2.74
C GLN A 92 10.12 -11.45 -4.27
N ALA A 93 9.55 -10.49 -4.98
CA ALA A 93 9.56 -10.44 -6.44
C ALA A 93 10.99 -10.36 -6.98
N ALA A 94 11.84 -9.50 -6.40
CA ALA A 94 13.25 -9.44 -6.76
C ALA A 94 13.98 -10.76 -6.50
N ALA A 95 13.68 -11.46 -5.39
CA ALA A 95 14.27 -12.76 -5.11
C ALA A 95 13.87 -13.83 -6.14
N LEU A 96 12.57 -13.94 -6.47
CA LEU A 96 12.06 -14.86 -7.48
C LEU A 96 12.70 -14.63 -8.86
N VAL A 97 12.84 -13.35 -9.25
CA VAL A 97 13.49 -12.97 -10.50
C VAL A 97 14.98 -13.31 -10.51
N ARG A 98 15.70 -12.95 -9.44
CA ARG A 98 17.15 -13.18 -9.33
C ARG A 98 17.53 -14.66 -9.33
N ASN A 99 16.68 -15.50 -8.73
CA ASN A 99 16.83 -16.95 -8.70
C ASN A 99 16.44 -17.62 -10.02
N GLY A 100 15.67 -16.93 -10.87
CA GLY A 100 15.19 -17.45 -12.14
C GLY A 100 13.91 -18.27 -12.04
N ASP A 101 13.23 -18.23 -10.89
CA ASP A 101 11.94 -18.88 -10.66
C ASP A 101 10.81 -18.20 -11.45
N CYS A 102 10.93 -16.88 -11.65
CA CYS A 102 10.03 -16.07 -12.46
C CYS A 102 10.81 -15.10 -13.35
N ARG A 103 10.25 -14.72 -14.49
CA ARG A 103 10.76 -13.70 -15.40
C ARG A 103 10.06 -12.36 -15.20
N HIS A 104 8.75 -12.36 -14.93
CA HIS A 104 7.91 -11.18 -14.74
C HIS A 104 6.94 -11.41 -13.57
N VAL A 105 7.19 -10.73 -12.45
CA VAL A 105 6.37 -10.85 -11.24
C VAL A 105 5.49 -9.61 -11.09
N LEU A 106 4.18 -9.79 -11.16
CA LEU A 106 3.20 -8.76 -10.85
C LEU A 106 2.96 -8.68 -9.34
N CYS A 107 3.22 -7.52 -8.74
CA CYS A 107 2.88 -7.21 -7.36
C CYS A 107 1.69 -6.26 -7.35
N VAL A 108 0.62 -6.61 -6.63
CA VAL A 108 -0.65 -5.86 -6.69
C VAL A 108 -1.27 -5.70 -5.30
N THR A 109 -1.89 -4.55 -5.07
CA THR A 109 -2.71 -4.25 -3.90
C THR A 109 -3.92 -3.42 -4.32
N GLY A 110 -5.04 -3.61 -3.65
CA GLY A 110 -6.27 -2.84 -3.91
C GLY A 110 -7.31 -3.09 -2.84
N ASP A 111 -7.87 -2.02 -2.27
CA ASP A 111 -8.88 -2.14 -1.23
C ASP A 111 -9.78 -0.91 -1.22
N ASN A 112 -11.07 -1.12 -1.01
CA ASN A 112 -12.11 -0.08 -0.97
C ASN A 112 -12.52 0.17 0.49
N ARG A 113 -11.55 0.47 1.36
CA ARG A 113 -11.78 0.57 2.81
C ARG A 113 -12.69 1.72 3.21
N LEU A 114 -12.73 2.81 2.44
CA LEU A 114 -13.53 3.98 2.73
C LEU A 114 -15.00 3.78 2.34
N THR A 115 -15.27 3.21 1.17
CA THR A 115 -16.65 3.03 0.66
C THR A 115 -17.20 1.63 0.87
N GLY A 116 -16.35 0.61 0.99
CA GLY A 116 -16.71 -0.80 1.15
C GLY A 116 -16.86 -1.27 2.60
N MET A 117 -16.46 -0.46 3.58
CA MET A 117 -16.65 -0.76 5.00
C MET A 117 -17.51 0.29 5.71
N THR A 118 -18.31 -0.18 6.66
CA THR A 118 -18.82 0.71 7.70
C THR A 118 -17.67 1.09 8.64
N ARG A 119 -17.78 2.26 9.29
CA ARG A 119 -16.79 2.71 10.28
C ARG A 119 -16.52 1.65 11.36
N ASP A 120 -17.57 0.99 11.85
CA ASP A 120 -17.43 -0.03 12.90
C ASP A 120 -16.66 -1.26 12.40
N LYS A 121 -16.89 -1.69 11.15
CA LYS A 121 -16.11 -2.77 10.52
C LYS A 121 -14.65 -2.38 10.32
N ALA A 122 -14.38 -1.14 9.91
CA ALA A 122 -13.02 -0.65 9.76
C ALA A 122 -12.28 -0.62 11.11
N VAL A 123 -12.94 -0.19 12.18
CA VAL A 123 -12.37 -0.21 13.54
C VAL A 123 -12.11 -1.64 14.00
N ALA A 124 -13.06 -2.56 13.81
CA ALA A 124 -12.89 -3.96 14.16
C ALA A 124 -11.74 -4.64 13.39
N ALA A 125 -11.68 -4.45 12.06
CA ALA A 125 -10.60 -4.98 11.23
C ALA A 125 -9.22 -4.43 11.63
N LEU A 126 -9.16 -3.17 12.05
CA LEU A 126 -7.90 -2.58 12.53
C LEU A 126 -7.48 -3.10 13.91
N ALA A 127 -8.42 -3.53 14.76
CA ALA A 127 -8.11 -4.14 16.05
C ALA A 127 -7.49 -5.54 15.90
N GLU A 128 -7.77 -6.24 14.81
CA GLU A 128 -7.21 -7.58 14.54
C GLU A 128 -5.67 -7.56 14.36
N PHE A 129 -5.07 -6.41 14.06
CA PHE A 129 -3.61 -6.27 14.01
C PHE A 129 -2.95 -6.34 15.39
N GLY A 130 -3.70 -6.07 16.46
CA GLY A 130 -3.19 -6.18 17.82
C GLY A 130 -3.13 -7.62 18.32
N HIS A 131 -2.20 -7.92 19.21
CA HIS A 131 -2.08 -9.23 19.83
C HIS A 131 -3.37 -9.60 20.60
N PRO A 132 -3.99 -10.75 20.34
CA PRO A 132 -5.32 -11.09 20.86
C PRO A 132 -5.38 -11.20 22.40
N GLN A 133 -4.25 -11.48 23.05
CA GLN A 133 -4.19 -11.64 24.50
C GLN A 133 -3.61 -10.43 25.24
N PHE A 134 -2.81 -9.59 24.55
CA PHE A 134 -1.99 -8.58 25.21
C PHE A 134 -2.32 -7.15 24.76
N GLU A 135 -3.08 -6.99 23.68
CA GLU A 135 -3.43 -5.68 23.13
C GLU A 135 -4.94 -5.55 22.93
N GLN A 136 -5.57 -6.52 22.26
CA GLN A 136 -7.02 -6.48 21.98
C GLN A 136 -7.90 -6.34 23.23
N PRO A 137 -7.65 -7.03 24.37
CA PRO A 137 -8.47 -6.90 25.57
C PRO A 137 -8.44 -5.49 26.18
N TYR A 138 -7.43 -4.70 25.86
CA TYR A 138 -7.25 -3.33 26.35
C TYR A 138 -7.85 -2.28 25.40
N GLY A 139 -8.43 -2.71 24.27
CA GLY A 139 -9.13 -1.83 23.32
C GLY A 139 -8.23 -0.81 22.63
N ILE A 140 -6.93 -1.11 22.51
CA ILE A 140 -5.99 -0.19 21.86
C ILE A 140 -6.30 -0.07 20.37
N SER A 141 -6.54 1.17 19.91
CA SER A 141 -6.67 1.48 18.48
C SER A 141 -5.31 1.74 17.84
N ILE A 142 -5.21 1.67 16.51
CA ILE A 142 -3.96 1.98 15.80
C ILE A 142 -3.43 3.40 16.13
N PRO A 143 -4.25 4.48 16.13
CA PRO A 143 -3.78 5.79 16.59
C PRO A 143 -3.25 5.77 18.03
N ALA A 144 -3.88 4.99 18.93
CA ALA A 144 -3.41 4.89 20.31
C ALA A 144 -2.07 4.16 20.44
N ALA A 145 -1.83 3.11 19.64
CA ALA A 145 -0.53 2.45 19.59
C ALA A 145 0.59 3.41 19.14
N TYR A 146 0.34 4.20 18.09
CA TYR A 146 1.29 5.24 17.66
C TYR A 146 1.42 6.39 18.66
N ALA A 147 0.35 6.73 19.40
CA ALA A 147 0.41 7.75 20.43
C ALA A 147 1.34 7.34 21.58
N LEU A 148 1.32 6.07 22.02
CA LEU A 148 2.27 5.55 23.01
C LEU A 148 3.72 5.66 22.52
N VAL A 149 3.98 5.33 21.25
CA VAL A 149 5.31 5.50 20.63
C VAL A 149 5.71 6.97 20.59
N ALA A 150 4.79 7.86 20.21
CA ALA A 150 5.02 9.30 20.16
C ALA A 150 5.33 9.86 21.55
N GLN A 151 4.56 9.52 22.58
CA GLN A 151 4.83 9.93 23.96
C GLN A 151 6.23 9.51 24.41
N ARG A 152 6.63 8.26 24.12
CA ARG A 152 7.97 7.77 24.46
C ARG A 152 9.06 8.54 23.72
N TYR A 153 8.88 8.77 22.42
CA TYR A 153 9.82 9.53 21.59
C TYR A 153 10.00 10.97 22.10
N LEU A 154 8.91 11.68 22.40
CA LEU A 154 8.96 13.04 22.93
C LEU A 154 9.67 13.08 24.30
N HIS A 155 9.38 12.11 25.17
CA HIS A 155 10.02 11.99 26.48
C HIS A 155 11.53 11.77 26.39
N GLU A 156 11.99 10.90 25.49
CA GLU A 156 13.41 10.53 25.39
C GLU A 156 14.27 11.55 24.65
N THR A 157 13.68 12.24 23.66
CA THR A 157 14.46 13.08 22.73
C THR A 157 14.32 14.57 22.99
N GLY A 158 13.31 15.00 23.75
CA GLY A 158 12.95 16.41 23.89
C GLY A 158 12.32 17.02 22.63
N ALA A 159 11.94 16.19 21.64
CA ALA A 159 11.15 16.66 20.51
C ALA A 159 9.80 17.22 21.00
N THR A 160 9.20 18.12 20.21
CA THR A 160 7.95 18.80 20.54
C THR A 160 6.83 18.39 19.60
N LEU A 161 5.59 18.72 19.94
CA LEU A 161 4.44 18.52 19.03
C LEU A 161 4.55 19.37 17.76
N GLU A 162 5.29 20.48 17.79
CA GLU A 162 5.59 21.28 16.59
C GLU A 162 6.45 20.48 15.61
N HIS A 163 7.39 19.66 16.08
CA HIS A 163 8.16 18.78 15.18
C HIS A 163 7.27 17.74 14.50
N LEU A 164 6.26 17.20 15.20
CA LEU A 164 5.30 16.26 14.60
C LEU A 164 4.37 16.97 13.61
N ALA A 165 3.85 18.14 13.98
CA ALA A 165 2.97 18.93 13.12
C ALA A 165 3.66 19.38 11.81
N ALA A 166 4.97 19.65 11.85
CA ALA A 166 5.75 19.98 10.66
C ALA A 166 5.73 18.85 9.62
N LEU A 167 5.63 17.58 10.04
CA LEU A 167 5.49 16.44 9.14
C LEU A 167 4.14 16.46 8.42
N ALA A 168 3.04 16.69 9.15
CA ALA A 168 1.70 16.78 8.58
C ALA A 168 1.59 17.91 7.53
N VAL A 169 2.08 19.10 7.87
CA VAL A 169 2.12 20.25 6.95
C VAL A 169 2.96 19.95 5.71
N SER A 170 4.13 19.36 5.88
CA SER A 170 5.02 19.01 4.76
C SER A 170 4.41 17.94 3.85
N HIS A 171 3.84 16.88 4.42
CA HIS A 171 3.13 15.85 3.66
C HIS A 171 1.94 16.43 2.90
N ARG A 172 1.16 17.32 3.52
CA ARG A 172 0.02 17.93 2.85
C ARG A 172 0.44 18.85 1.70
N LYS A 173 1.53 19.60 1.87
CA LYS A 173 2.13 20.41 0.80
C LYS A 173 2.55 19.54 -0.39
N HIS A 174 3.14 18.37 -0.15
CA HIS A 174 3.47 17.45 -1.24
C HIS A 174 2.21 16.87 -1.90
N ALA A 175 1.22 16.48 -1.10
CA ALA A 175 -0.06 15.98 -1.59
C ALA A 175 -0.78 16.99 -2.49
N SER A 176 -0.74 18.29 -2.17
CA SER A 176 -1.39 19.33 -2.99
C SER A 176 -0.81 19.46 -4.41
N MET A 177 0.38 18.93 -4.64
CA MET A 177 1.05 18.94 -5.95
C MET A 177 0.83 17.64 -6.74
N HIS A 178 0.19 16.64 -6.15
CA HIS A 178 -0.04 15.34 -6.78
C HIS A 178 -1.51 15.22 -7.22
N PRO A 179 -1.80 14.99 -8.51
CA PRO A 179 -3.17 15.01 -9.04
C PRO A 179 -4.07 13.93 -8.41
N ASP A 180 -3.50 12.78 -8.05
CA ASP A 180 -4.27 11.65 -7.48
C ASP A 180 -4.30 11.62 -5.94
N ALA A 181 -3.84 12.67 -5.27
CA ALA A 181 -3.86 12.70 -3.81
C ALA A 181 -5.30 12.88 -3.28
N HIS A 182 -5.66 12.11 -2.25
CA HIS A 182 -7.01 12.13 -1.66
C HIS A 182 -7.39 13.48 -1.04
N MET A 183 -6.46 14.12 -0.30
CA MET A 183 -6.69 15.48 0.19
C MET A 183 -5.52 16.39 -0.18
N THR A 184 -5.86 17.50 -0.82
CA THR A 184 -4.91 18.45 -1.42
C THR A 184 -4.98 19.84 -0.79
N GLU A 185 -6.00 20.13 0.03
CA GLU A 185 -6.12 21.39 0.75
C GLU A 185 -4.93 21.57 1.71
N ILE A 186 -4.17 22.65 1.49
CA ILE A 186 -3.01 23.03 2.31
C ILE A 186 -3.45 23.29 3.75
N ILE A 187 -2.66 22.82 4.70
CA ILE A 187 -2.83 23.04 6.13
C ILE A 187 -1.60 23.77 6.68
N THR A 188 -1.80 24.51 7.77
CA THR A 188 -0.78 25.26 8.50
C THR A 188 -0.42 24.57 9.83
N MET A 189 0.62 25.05 10.49
CA MET A 189 0.99 24.59 11.84
C MET A 189 -0.16 24.81 12.84
N ASP A 190 -0.84 25.95 12.73
CA ASP A 190 -1.98 26.30 13.59
C ASP A 190 -3.18 25.37 13.35
N ASP A 191 -3.43 24.95 12.11
CA ASP A 191 -4.48 23.98 11.81
C ASP A 191 -4.23 22.65 12.51
N VAL A 192 -2.98 22.16 12.49
CA VAL A 192 -2.58 20.93 13.18
C VAL A 192 -2.67 21.09 14.69
N ALA A 193 -2.16 22.20 15.24
CA ALA A 193 -2.19 22.47 16.67
C ALA A 193 -3.62 22.61 17.24
N ASN A 194 -4.57 23.09 16.43
CA ASN A 194 -5.97 23.24 16.81
C ASN A 194 -6.86 22.04 16.43
N ALA A 195 -6.33 21.07 15.69
CA ALA A 195 -7.07 19.87 15.32
C ALA A 195 -7.47 19.05 16.55
N ARG A 196 -8.65 18.40 16.47
CA ARG A 196 -9.16 17.52 17.55
C ARG A 196 -8.15 16.43 17.89
N ILE A 197 -7.89 16.21 19.18
CA ILE A 197 -7.09 15.08 19.67
C ILE A 197 -7.84 13.77 19.37
N ILE A 198 -7.15 12.82 18.75
CA ILE A 198 -7.67 11.46 18.50
C ILE A 198 -7.17 10.51 19.58
N SER A 199 -5.88 10.58 19.89
CA SER A 199 -5.27 9.86 21.02
C SER A 199 -4.04 10.64 21.45
N ASP A 200 -4.07 11.20 22.66
CA ASP A 200 -3.01 12.10 23.13
C ASP A 200 -1.61 11.47 22.99
N PRO A 201 -0.65 12.13 22.30
CA PRO A 201 -0.68 13.53 21.85
C PRO A 201 -1.12 13.75 20.39
N LEU A 202 -1.45 12.68 19.67
CA LEU A 202 -1.79 12.71 18.24
C LEU A 202 -3.18 13.29 17.99
N ARG A 203 -3.24 14.20 17.02
CA ARG A 203 -4.42 14.91 16.57
C ARG A 203 -4.91 14.37 15.24
N LEU A 204 -6.09 14.83 14.81
CA LEU A 204 -6.73 14.38 13.59
C LEU A 204 -5.83 14.51 12.37
N LEU A 205 -5.07 15.61 12.27
CA LEU A 205 -4.18 15.88 11.13
C LEU A 205 -2.85 15.10 11.20
N ASP A 206 -2.56 14.43 12.32
CA ASP A 206 -1.45 13.47 12.43
C ASP A 206 -1.83 12.06 11.96
N CYS A 207 -3.14 11.79 11.83
CA CYS A 207 -3.66 10.48 11.46
C CYS A 207 -3.81 10.36 9.94
N CYS A 208 -3.38 9.23 9.38
CA CYS A 208 -3.60 8.95 7.96
C CYS A 208 -5.08 8.76 7.63
N LEU A 209 -5.43 9.00 6.37
CA LEU A 209 -6.80 8.84 5.88
C LEU A 209 -7.09 7.38 5.57
N ILE A 210 -8.32 6.95 5.85
CA ILE A 210 -8.88 5.75 5.23
C ILE A 210 -9.30 6.13 3.81
N SER A 211 -8.81 5.39 2.82
CA SER A 211 -9.04 5.66 1.39
C SER A 211 -9.35 4.36 0.67
N ASP A 212 -10.14 4.45 -0.39
CA ASP A 212 -10.16 3.44 -1.44
C ASP A 212 -8.97 3.67 -2.37
N GLY A 213 -8.43 2.60 -2.93
CA GLY A 213 -7.40 2.68 -3.96
C GLY A 213 -6.61 1.38 -4.11
N GLY A 214 -5.80 1.34 -5.16
CA GLY A 214 -4.91 0.25 -5.47
C GLY A 214 -3.64 0.73 -6.15
N ALA A 215 -2.65 -0.14 -6.15
CA ALA A 215 -1.37 0.07 -6.79
C ALA A 215 -0.80 -1.26 -7.26
N ALA A 216 -0.05 -1.22 -8.35
CA ALA A 216 0.69 -2.37 -8.83
C ALA A 216 2.04 -1.96 -9.37
N PHE A 217 2.98 -2.89 -9.29
CA PHE A 217 4.26 -2.79 -9.97
C PHE A 217 4.68 -4.17 -10.47
N ILE A 218 5.44 -4.18 -11.57
CA ILE A 218 5.98 -5.40 -12.15
C ILE A 218 7.48 -5.40 -11.95
N VAL A 219 8.01 -6.50 -11.43
CA VAL A 219 9.45 -6.74 -11.33
C VAL A 219 9.84 -7.75 -12.40
N SER A 220 10.75 -7.36 -13.28
CA SER A 220 11.21 -8.18 -14.41
C SER A 220 12.69 -8.52 -14.32
N ALA A 221 13.08 -9.60 -14.97
CA ALA A 221 14.49 -9.93 -15.17
C ALA A 221 15.18 -8.87 -16.04
N GLY A 222 16.39 -8.46 -15.65
CA GLY A 222 17.10 -7.33 -16.25
C GLY A 222 17.44 -7.56 -17.72
N GLU A 223 17.65 -8.82 -18.13
CA GLU A 223 17.86 -9.16 -19.54
C GLU A 223 16.65 -8.86 -20.45
N THR A 224 15.45 -8.68 -19.88
CA THR A 224 14.24 -8.34 -20.64
C THR A 224 14.09 -6.84 -20.85
N ALA A 225 14.98 -6.01 -20.31
CA ALA A 225 14.84 -4.56 -20.34
C ALA A 225 14.79 -3.97 -21.77
N GLY A 226 15.40 -4.64 -22.75
CA GLY A 226 15.33 -4.25 -24.16
C GLY A 226 13.96 -4.48 -24.82
N ASP A 227 13.14 -5.37 -24.26
CA ASP A 227 11.80 -5.70 -24.77
C ASP A 227 10.70 -4.82 -24.13
N LEU A 228 11.05 -4.03 -23.10
CA LEU A 228 10.11 -3.20 -22.34
C LEU A 228 9.87 -1.85 -23.00
N ARG A 229 8.68 -1.29 -22.76
CA ARG A 229 8.24 0.00 -23.31
C ARG A 229 9.13 1.17 -22.89
N LYS A 230 9.59 1.15 -21.64
CA LYS A 230 10.53 2.14 -21.08
C LYS A 230 11.88 1.46 -20.95
N THR A 231 12.76 1.69 -21.93
CA THR A 231 14.17 1.37 -21.75
C THR A 231 14.72 2.30 -20.65
N CYS A 232 15.30 1.72 -19.60
CA CYS A 232 16.04 2.51 -18.61
C CYS A 232 17.14 3.27 -19.38
N PRO A 233 17.25 4.61 -19.27
CA PRO A 233 18.40 5.29 -19.83
C PRO A 233 19.65 4.64 -19.24
N ALA A 234 20.61 4.27 -20.08
CA ALA A 234 21.88 3.74 -19.60
C ALA A 234 22.47 4.71 -18.57
N ILE A 235 22.73 4.20 -17.36
CA ILE A 235 23.25 4.95 -16.21
C ILE A 235 24.68 5.41 -16.51
#